data_AF-A0A3L0YJU9-F1
#
_entry.id   AF-A0A3L0YJU9-F1
#
_cell.length_a   1.000
_cell.length_b   1.000
_cell.length_c   1.000
_cell.angle_alpha   90.00
_cell.angle_beta   90.00
_cell.angle_gamma   90.00
#
_symmetry.space_group_name_H-M   'P 1'
#
loop_
_entity.id
_entity.type
_entity.pdbx_description
1 polymer ?
#
loop_
_entity_poly.entity_id
_entity_poly.type
_entity_poly.pdbx_seq_one_letter_code
_entity_poly.pdbx_strand_id
1 'polypeptide(L)'
;MNSIDIIVFLSDPFVISYHVLLFLVLPVLIVMLKGKAVDGNKNKVWTNRSAGLELFFVLLPFFIHILISAFNGSINKVLISPELPMASLIICGMIILGITKIANATKGRIRNEIFTTIQLFSIIFMITNIIAIYYLTTAEKISNWFSVFNSLLIFLSLALGYGLMAAIIYIERHTEEFLSNASQD
;
A
#
# COMPACT_ATOMS: atom_id res chain seq x y z
N MET A 1 -5.77 30.54 21.38
CA MET A 1 -4.57 29.68 21.29
C MET A 1 -3.39 30.58 21.01
N ASN A 2 -2.37 30.56 21.87
CA ASN A 2 -1.12 31.24 21.58
C ASN A 2 -0.39 30.49 20.46
N SER A 3 0.53 31.16 19.76
CA SER A 3 1.32 30.56 18.67
C SER A 3 2.10 29.30 19.10
N ILE A 4 2.51 29.24 20.37
CA ILE A 4 3.19 28.09 20.96
C ILE A 4 2.25 26.87 21.09
N ASP A 5 0.98 27.09 21.45
CA ASP A 5 -0.01 26.01 21.58
C ASP A 5 -0.33 25.36 20.24
N ILE A 6 -0.32 26.15 19.16
CA ILE A 6 -0.53 25.67 17.79
C ILE A 6 0.64 24.77 17.35
N ILE A 7 1.88 25.18 17.62
CA ILE A 7 3.07 24.40 17.27
C ILE A 7 3.09 23.07 18.02
N VAL A 8 2.80 23.09 19.33
CA VAL A 8 2.75 21.87 20.15
C VAL A 8 1.65 20.92 19.65
N PHE A 9 0.46 21.44 19.33
CA PHE A 9 -0.63 20.64 18.77
C PHE A 9 -0.29 20.03 17.40
N LEU A 10 0.34 20.79 16.50
CA LEU A 10 0.76 20.30 15.18
C LEU A 10 1.91 19.28 15.25
N SER A 11 2.68 19.29 16.34
CA SER A 11 3.75 18.32 16.60
C SER A 11 3.28 17.02 17.25
N ASP A 12 1.99 16.89 17.59
CA ASP A 12 1.44 15.65 18.14
C ASP A 12 1.52 14.52 17.09
N PRO A 13 2.17 13.38 17.40
CA PRO A 13 2.27 12.26 16.47
C PRO A 13 0.95 11.72 15.93
N PHE A 14 -0.12 11.75 16.74
CA PHE A 14 -1.45 11.33 16.29
C PHE A 14 -2.02 12.33 15.29
N VAL A 15 -1.85 13.63 15.54
CA VAL A 15 -2.26 14.68 14.58
C VAL A 15 -1.54 14.50 13.26
N ILE A 16 -0.21 14.31 13.28
CA ILE A 16 0.59 14.06 12.07
C ILE A 16 0.09 12.79 11.34
N SER A 17 -0.19 11.72 12.08
CA SER A 17 -0.74 10.48 11.51
C SER A 17 -2.07 10.68 10.81
N TYR A 18 -2.98 11.47 11.40
CA TYR A 18 -4.24 11.82 10.75
C TYR A 18 -4.02 12.56 9.44
N HIS A 19 -3.06 13.49 9.40
CA HIS A 19 -2.72 14.20 8.16
C HIS A 19 -2.17 13.24 7.10
N VAL A 20 -1.30 12.30 7.47
CA VAL A 20 -0.80 11.26 6.55
C VAL A 20 -1.98 10.43 6.00
N LEU A 21 -2.89 9.97 6.84
CA LEU A 21 -4.03 9.17 6.40
C LEU A 21 -5.01 9.98 5.51
N LEU A 22 -5.33 11.22 5.89
CA LEU A 22 -6.27 12.08 5.15
C LEU A 22 -5.71 12.62 3.84
N PHE A 23 -4.43 13.01 3.81
CA PHE A 23 -3.85 13.70 2.66
C PHE A 23 -2.99 12.81 1.77
N LEU A 24 -2.58 11.63 2.24
CA LEU A 24 -1.77 10.71 1.45
C LEU A 24 -2.52 9.40 1.15
N VAL A 25 -3.09 8.74 2.16
CA VAL A 25 -3.79 7.46 1.95
C VAL A 25 -5.13 7.65 1.25
N LEU A 26 -5.97 8.57 1.73
CA LEU A 26 -7.31 8.78 1.16
C LEU A 26 -7.28 9.18 -0.32
N PRO A 27 -6.41 10.10 -0.80
CA PRO A 27 -6.33 10.40 -2.23
C PRO A 27 -5.90 9.19 -3.07
N VAL A 28 -4.98 8.38 -2.57
CA VAL A 28 -4.57 7.13 -3.25
C VAL A 28 -5.76 6.19 -3.40
N LEU A 29 -6.58 6.00 -2.36
CA LEU A 29 -7.81 5.20 -2.43
C LEU A 29 -8.84 5.78 -3.42
N ILE A 30 -8.99 7.10 -3.46
CA ILE A 30 -9.88 7.75 -4.42
C ILE A 30 -9.40 7.52 -5.86
N VAL A 31 -8.10 7.68 -6.11
CA VAL A 31 -7.50 7.44 -7.43
C VAL A 31 -7.62 5.96 -7.83
N MET A 32 -7.42 5.03 -6.91
CA MET A 32 -7.61 3.58 -7.13
C MET A 32 -9.01 3.26 -7.66
N LEU A 33 -10.06 3.85 -7.06
CA LEU A 33 -11.45 3.53 -7.37
C LEU A 33 -12.03 4.36 -8.52
N LYS A 34 -11.63 5.63 -8.65
CA LYS A 34 -12.22 6.59 -9.59
C LYS A 34 -11.28 7.09 -10.68
N GLY A 35 -10.02 6.66 -10.66
CA GLY A 35 -9.00 7.07 -11.62
C GLY A 35 -9.43 6.86 -13.08
N LYS A 36 -8.92 7.75 -13.94
CA LYS A 36 -9.05 7.69 -15.39
C LYS A 36 -7.65 7.54 -16.00
N ALA A 37 -7.55 6.86 -17.13
CA ALA A 37 -6.30 6.78 -17.88
C ALA A 37 -6.09 8.10 -18.64
N VAL A 38 -4.85 8.56 -18.70
CA VAL A 38 -4.46 9.84 -19.35
C VAL A 38 -4.82 9.83 -20.84
N ASP A 39 -4.71 8.66 -21.47
CA ASP A 39 -5.01 8.42 -22.90
C ASP A 39 -6.48 8.04 -23.15
N GLY A 40 -7.33 7.98 -22.11
CA GLY A 40 -8.73 7.55 -22.23
C GLY A 40 -8.90 6.06 -22.55
N ASN A 41 -7.83 5.25 -22.53
CA ASN A 41 -7.90 3.83 -22.86
C ASN A 41 -8.72 3.07 -21.79
N LYS A 42 -9.91 2.60 -22.20
CA LYS A 42 -10.84 1.89 -21.31
C LYS A 42 -10.25 0.62 -20.70
N ASN A 43 -9.36 -0.08 -21.41
CA ASN A 43 -8.71 -1.29 -20.89
C ASN A 43 -7.74 -0.95 -19.76
N LYS A 44 -6.94 0.12 -19.92
CA LYS A 44 -6.05 0.61 -18.84
C LYS A 44 -6.84 1.11 -17.63
N VAL A 45 -7.95 1.82 -17.86
CA VAL A 45 -8.86 2.25 -16.78
C VAL A 45 -9.38 1.05 -16.00
N TRP A 46 -9.83 0.00 -16.70
CA TRP A 46 -10.38 -1.16 -16.03
C TRP A 46 -9.29 -1.94 -15.30
N THR A 47 -8.10 -2.12 -15.88
CA THR A 47 -6.98 -2.73 -15.17
C THR A 47 -6.61 -1.99 -13.87
N ASN A 48 -6.52 -0.66 -13.93
CA ASN A 48 -6.24 0.17 -12.76
C ASN A 48 -7.32 0.04 -11.69
N ARG A 49 -8.60 0.04 -12.07
CA ARG A 49 -9.71 -0.12 -11.13
C ARG A 49 -9.80 -1.53 -10.56
N SER A 50 -9.48 -2.58 -11.32
CA SER A 50 -9.41 -3.95 -10.82
C SER A 50 -8.35 -4.08 -9.73
N ALA A 51 -7.14 -3.55 -9.96
CA ALA A 51 -6.08 -3.48 -8.93
C ALA A 51 -6.54 -2.70 -7.69
N GLY A 52 -7.22 -1.57 -7.90
CA GLY A 52 -7.78 -0.77 -6.82
C GLY A 52 -8.83 -1.50 -5.97
N LEU A 53 -9.71 -2.28 -6.62
CA LEU A 53 -10.72 -3.09 -5.93
C LEU A 53 -10.09 -4.22 -5.12
N GLU A 54 -9.09 -4.92 -5.67
CA GLU A 54 -8.37 -5.97 -4.94
C GLU A 54 -7.71 -5.42 -3.66
N LEU A 55 -7.00 -4.30 -3.77
CA LEU A 55 -6.40 -3.63 -2.60
C LEU A 55 -7.47 -3.12 -1.63
N PHE A 56 -8.59 -2.60 -2.12
CA PHE A 56 -9.69 -2.18 -1.26
C PHE A 56 -10.27 -3.33 -0.44
N PHE A 57 -10.46 -4.51 -1.05
CA PHE A 57 -10.96 -5.68 -0.34
C PHE A 57 -9.99 -6.18 0.74
N VAL A 58 -8.67 -6.09 0.48
CA VAL A 58 -7.64 -6.39 1.47
C VAL A 58 -7.71 -5.43 2.65
N LEU A 59 -7.96 -4.14 2.40
CA LEU A 59 -8.05 -3.11 3.43
C LEU A 59 -9.39 -3.09 4.17
N LEU A 60 -10.44 -3.68 3.61
CA LEU A 60 -11.80 -3.58 4.13
C LEU A 60 -11.93 -3.99 5.61
N PRO A 61 -11.36 -5.11 6.08
CA PRO A 61 -11.41 -5.48 7.51
C PRO A 61 -10.77 -4.42 8.40
N PHE A 62 -9.69 -3.80 7.93
CA PHE A 62 -8.96 -2.76 8.65
C PHE A 62 -9.75 -1.45 8.70
N PHE A 63 -10.45 -1.08 7.63
CA PHE A 63 -11.36 0.06 7.64
C PHE A 63 -12.52 -0.12 8.61
N ILE A 64 -13.10 -1.32 8.66
CA ILE A 64 -14.16 -1.64 9.63
C ILE A 64 -13.62 -1.48 11.06
N HIS A 65 -12.42 -1.99 11.33
CA HIS A 65 -11.77 -1.86 12.64
C HIS A 65 -11.49 -0.40 13.03
N ILE A 66 -10.98 0.41 12.10
CA ILE A 66 -10.76 1.86 12.30
C ILE A 66 -12.08 2.56 12.60
N LEU A 67 -13.14 2.27 11.84
CA LEU A 67 -14.44 2.92 11.99
C LEU A 67 -15.08 2.60 13.34
N ILE A 68 -15.08 1.33 13.76
CA ILE A 68 -15.59 0.91 15.09
C ILE A 68 -14.81 1.63 16.20
N SER A 69 -13.49 1.68 16.08
CA SER A 69 -12.64 2.31 17.09
C SER A 69 -12.77 3.84 17.12
N ALA A 70 -13.09 4.47 15.98
CA ALA A 70 -13.43 5.88 15.92
C ALA A 70 -14.70 6.17 16.72
N PHE A 71 -15.76 5.37 16.52
CA PHE A 71 -17.01 5.51 17.27
C PHE A 71 -16.86 5.23 18.77
N ASN A 72 -15.90 4.39 19.15
CA ASN A 72 -15.56 4.10 20.56
C ASN A 72 -14.58 5.11 21.19
N GLY A 73 -14.14 6.15 20.45
CA GLY A 73 -13.17 7.13 20.94
C GLY A 73 -11.76 6.57 21.17
N SER A 74 -11.45 5.39 20.64
CA SER A 74 -10.17 4.68 20.83
C SER A 74 -9.26 4.73 19.59
N ILE A 75 -9.49 5.68 18.68
CA ILE A 75 -8.78 5.74 17.39
C ILE A 75 -7.26 5.88 17.51
N ASN A 76 -6.76 6.60 18.52
CA ASN A 76 -5.32 6.68 18.78
C ASN A 76 -4.71 5.31 19.05
N LYS A 77 -5.46 4.39 19.70
CA LYS A 77 -4.99 3.02 19.92
C LYS A 77 -4.86 2.25 18.61
N VAL A 78 -5.75 2.49 17.64
CA VAL A 78 -5.67 1.84 16.31
C VAL A 78 -4.49 2.32 15.49
N LEU A 79 -4.10 3.59 15.63
CA LEU A 79 -2.93 4.10 14.91
C LEU A 79 -1.63 3.45 15.38
N ILE A 80 -1.57 3.02 16.63
CA ILE A 80 -0.42 2.28 17.21
C ILE A 80 -0.68 0.78 17.32
N SER A 81 -1.67 0.25 16.62
CA SER A 81 -2.01 -1.17 16.68
C SER A 81 -1.41 -1.93 15.48
N PRO A 82 -1.18 -3.26 15.59
CA PRO A 82 -0.52 -4.06 14.55
C PRO A 82 -1.33 -4.18 13.24
N GLU A 83 -2.57 -3.74 13.21
CA GLU A 83 -3.52 -3.84 12.11
C GLU A 83 -3.03 -3.13 10.85
N LEU A 84 -2.53 -1.89 10.96
CA LEU A 84 -2.01 -1.14 9.81
C LEU A 84 -0.77 -1.80 9.16
N PRO A 85 0.25 -2.22 9.92
CA PRO A 85 1.36 -2.97 9.32
C PRO A 85 0.95 -4.38 8.86
N MET A 86 -0.06 -5.03 9.46
CA MET A 86 -0.62 -6.28 8.92
C MET A 86 -1.25 -6.07 7.54
N ALA A 87 -2.02 -5.01 7.34
CA ALA A 87 -2.58 -4.67 6.03
C ALA A 87 -1.47 -4.46 4.99
N SER A 88 -0.45 -3.71 5.37
CA SER A 88 0.73 -3.43 4.55
C SER A 88 1.51 -4.70 4.20
N LEU A 89 1.63 -5.64 5.15
CA LEU A 89 2.26 -6.93 4.96
C LEU A 89 1.53 -7.76 3.88
N ILE A 90 0.20 -7.79 3.93
CA ILE A 90 -0.62 -8.51 2.94
C ILE A 90 -0.39 -7.92 1.54
N ILE A 91 -0.39 -6.58 1.42
CA ILE A 91 -0.11 -5.91 0.15
C ILE A 91 1.28 -6.27 -0.37
N CYS A 92 2.30 -6.29 0.48
CA CYS A 92 3.65 -6.70 0.09
C CYS A 92 3.67 -8.16 -0.42
N GLY A 93 2.97 -9.07 0.28
CA GLY A 93 2.85 -10.47 -0.15
C GLY A 93 2.19 -10.62 -1.52
N MET A 94 1.12 -9.85 -1.78
CA MET A 94 0.45 -9.84 -3.09
C MET A 94 1.39 -9.38 -4.22
N ILE A 95 2.19 -8.33 -3.98
CA ILE A 95 3.17 -7.84 -4.96
C ILE A 95 4.21 -8.93 -5.26
N ILE A 96 4.80 -9.55 -4.23
CA ILE A 96 5.84 -10.58 -4.41
C ILE A 96 5.30 -11.76 -5.21
N LEU A 97 4.10 -12.24 -4.89
CA LEU A 97 3.44 -13.32 -5.62
C LEU A 97 3.13 -12.92 -7.07
N GLY A 98 2.63 -11.70 -7.30
CA GLY A 98 2.30 -11.21 -8.63
C GLY A 98 3.54 -11.06 -9.53
N ILE A 99 4.64 -10.53 -9.00
CA ILE A 99 5.91 -10.45 -9.74
C ILE A 99 6.42 -11.85 -10.10
N THR A 100 6.37 -12.79 -9.15
CA THR A 100 6.81 -14.18 -9.38
C THR A 100 5.98 -14.85 -10.47
N LYS A 101 4.66 -14.64 -10.49
CA LYS A 101 3.78 -15.15 -11.56
C LYS A 101 4.16 -14.60 -12.93
N ILE A 102 4.44 -13.30 -13.03
CA ILE A 102 4.82 -12.66 -14.29
C ILE A 102 6.20 -13.11 -14.76
N ALA A 103 7.18 -13.22 -13.86
CA ALA A 103 8.50 -13.72 -14.19
C ALA A 103 8.41 -15.12 -14.84
N ASN A 104 7.56 -15.98 -14.27
CA ASN A 104 7.30 -17.31 -14.83
C ASN A 104 6.55 -17.25 -16.17
N ALA A 105 5.50 -16.43 -16.30
CA ALA A 105 4.70 -16.31 -17.52
C ALA A 105 5.50 -15.74 -18.70
N THR A 106 6.39 -14.80 -18.43
CA THR A 106 7.18 -14.08 -19.46
C THR A 106 8.50 -14.78 -19.79
N LYS A 107 8.81 -15.91 -19.12
CA LYS A 107 10.05 -16.68 -19.30
C LYS A 107 11.33 -15.83 -19.23
N GLY A 108 11.32 -14.77 -18.42
CA GLY A 108 12.46 -13.85 -18.26
C GLY A 108 12.71 -12.90 -19.42
N ARG A 109 11.78 -12.74 -20.38
CA ARG A 109 11.95 -11.85 -21.55
C ARG A 109 11.67 -10.38 -21.28
N ILE A 110 10.98 -10.04 -20.19
CA ILE A 110 10.78 -8.64 -19.78
C ILE A 110 11.99 -8.17 -18.96
N ARG A 111 12.46 -6.92 -19.16
CA ARG A 111 13.59 -6.30 -18.44
C ARG A 111 13.51 -6.59 -16.94
N ASN A 112 14.36 -7.51 -16.50
CA ASN A 112 14.28 -8.14 -15.19
C ASN A 112 14.69 -7.19 -14.05
N GLU A 113 15.46 -6.13 -14.35
CA GLU A 113 16.06 -5.22 -13.38
C GLU A 113 15.02 -4.45 -12.56
N ILE A 114 13.99 -3.91 -13.21
CA ILE A 114 12.95 -3.11 -12.54
C ILE A 114 12.12 -4.03 -11.62
N PHE A 115 11.68 -5.18 -12.12
CA PHE A 115 10.93 -6.17 -11.34
C PHE A 115 11.75 -6.73 -10.16
N THR A 116 13.03 -7.03 -10.37
CA THR A 116 13.95 -7.49 -9.31
C THR A 116 14.13 -6.41 -8.23
N THR A 117 14.33 -5.16 -8.65
CA THR A 117 14.47 -4.02 -7.72
C THR A 117 13.21 -3.84 -6.88
N ILE A 118 12.05 -3.87 -7.53
CA ILE A 118 10.75 -3.76 -6.85
C ILE A 118 10.53 -4.93 -5.89
N GLN A 119 10.83 -6.16 -6.32
CA GLN A 119 10.72 -7.34 -5.48
C GLN A 119 11.59 -7.23 -4.23
N LEU A 120 12.83 -6.73 -4.37
CA LEU A 120 13.71 -6.46 -3.25
C LEU A 120 13.11 -5.43 -2.29
N PHE A 121 12.58 -4.32 -2.81
CA PHE A 121 11.87 -3.33 -1.98
C PHE A 121 10.67 -3.95 -1.27
N SER A 122 9.86 -4.76 -1.95
CA SER A 122 8.72 -5.45 -1.33
C SER A 122 9.15 -6.41 -0.22
N ILE A 123 10.26 -7.11 -0.38
CA ILE A 123 10.84 -7.97 0.68
C ILE A 123 11.31 -7.12 1.86
N ILE A 124 11.99 -6.00 1.62
CA ILE A 124 12.43 -5.09 2.68
C ILE A 124 11.21 -4.56 3.45
N PHE A 125 10.20 -4.05 2.74
CA PHE A 125 8.95 -3.60 3.36
C PHE A 125 8.25 -4.73 4.12
N MET A 126 8.24 -5.97 3.60
CA MET A 126 7.69 -7.13 4.28
C MET A 126 8.41 -7.38 5.61
N ILE A 127 9.75 -7.38 5.62
CA ILE A 127 10.55 -7.55 6.84
C ILE A 127 10.28 -6.41 7.82
N THR A 128 10.26 -5.16 7.36
CA THR A 128 9.93 -4.00 8.20
C THR A 128 8.55 -4.12 8.83
N ASN A 129 7.55 -4.62 8.08
CA ASN A 129 6.22 -4.89 8.59
C ASN A 129 6.19 -5.98 9.66
N ILE A 130 6.91 -7.09 9.44
CA ILE A 130 7.01 -8.17 10.42
C ILE A 130 7.64 -7.66 11.71
N ILE A 131 8.72 -6.89 11.62
CA ILE A 131 9.38 -6.29 12.79
C ILE A 131 8.42 -5.33 13.52
N ALA A 132 7.68 -4.51 12.76
CA ALA A 132 6.70 -3.59 13.33
C ALA A 132 5.58 -4.32 14.08
N ILE A 133 5.00 -5.36 13.47
CA ILE A 133 3.97 -6.21 14.10
C ILE A 133 4.52 -6.88 15.35
N TYR A 134 5.72 -7.45 15.28
CA TYR A 134 6.36 -8.08 16.43
C TYR A 134 6.56 -7.08 17.57
N TYR A 135 7.07 -5.88 17.27
CA TYR A 135 7.26 -4.83 18.27
C TYR A 135 5.92 -4.39 18.88
N LEU A 136 4.89 -4.16 18.06
CA LEU A 136 3.56 -3.72 18.53
C LEU A 136 2.82 -4.78 19.35
N THR A 137 3.14 -6.06 19.18
CA THR A 137 2.52 -7.15 19.95
C THR A 137 3.29 -7.53 21.22
N THR A 138 4.58 -7.22 21.30
CA THR A 138 5.45 -7.65 22.42
C THR A 138 5.91 -6.52 23.33
N ALA A 139 5.91 -5.27 22.88
CA ALA A 139 6.36 -4.14 23.68
C ALA A 139 5.32 -3.75 24.73
N GLU A 140 5.76 -3.61 26.00
CA GLU A 140 4.89 -3.14 27.09
C GLU A 140 4.52 -1.65 26.98
N LYS A 141 5.38 -0.85 26.34
CA LYS A 141 5.19 0.59 26.12
C LYS A 141 5.53 0.94 24.69
N ILE A 142 4.53 1.38 23.94
CA ILE A 142 4.68 1.79 22.53
C ILE A 142 4.74 3.31 22.48
N SER A 143 5.74 3.85 21.77
CA SER A 143 5.86 5.29 21.53
C SER A 143 4.72 5.78 20.63
N ASN A 144 4.14 6.95 20.93
CA ASN A 144 3.11 7.56 20.08
C ASN A 144 3.63 7.84 18.66
N TRP A 145 4.94 8.05 18.47
CA TRP A 145 5.55 8.21 17.15
C TRP A 145 5.39 6.99 16.24
N PHE A 146 5.09 5.82 16.82
CA PHE A 146 4.78 4.63 16.04
C PHE A 146 3.49 4.78 15.23
N SER A 147 2.58 5.68 15.61
CA SER A 147 1.41 6.03 14.80
C SER A 147 1.79 6.62 13.44
N VAL A 148 2.78 7.51 13.43
CA VAL A 148 3.28 8.16 12.20
C VAL A 148 3.98 7.13 11.34
N PHE A 149 4.82 6.30 11.95
CA PHE A 149 5.50 5.20 11.29
C PHE A 149 4.49 4.25 10.62
N ASN A 150 3.47 3.78 11.34
CA ASN A 150 2.42 2.92 10.80
C ASN A 150 1.66 3.58 9.64
N SER A 151 1.32 4.85 9.78
CA SER A 151 0.57 5.62 8.77
C SER A 151 1.38 5.83 7.48
N LEU A 152 2.68 6.13 7.61
CA LEU A 152 3.58 6.24 6.45
C LEU A 152 3.79 4.90 5.79
N LEU A 153 3.93 3.84 6.59
CA LEU A 153 4.21 2.51 6.10
C LEU A 153 3.02 1.97 5.27
N ILE A 154 1.77 2.15 5.74
CA ILE A 154 0.59 1.79 4.94
C ILE A 154 0.45 2.65 3.68
N PHE A 155 0.77 3.95 3.75
CA PHE A 155 0.77 4.81 2.57
C PHE A 155 1.76 4.31 1.51
N LEU A 156 3.00 4.03 1.89
CA LEU A 156 4.03 3.53 0.99
C LEU A 156 3.65 2.18 0.39
N SER A 157 3.15 1.24 1.21
CA SER A 157 2.68 -0.06 0.73
C SER A 157 1.50 0.08 -0.23
N LEU A 158 0.56 1.00 0.01
CA LEU A 158 -0.57 1.24 -0.88
C LEU A 158 -0.17 1.89 -2.20
N ALA A 159 0.68 2.90 -2.16
CA ALA A 159 1.15 3.59 -3.36
C ALA A 159 1.93 2.63 -4.27
N LEU A 160 2.85 1.85 -3.70
CA LEU A 160 3.60 0.82 -4.41
C LEU A 160 2.67 -0.31 -4.88
N GLY A 161 1.84 -0.84 -4.00
CA GLY A 161 0.93 -1.94 -4.31
C GLY A 161 -0.02 -1.61 -5.45
N TYR A 162 -0.54 -0.40 -5.50
CA TYR A 162 -1.43 0.02 -6.59
C TYR A 162 -0.74 0.05 -7.94
N GLY A 163 0.36 0.79 -8.05
CA GLY A 163 1.07 0.93 -9.32
C GLY A 163 1.53 -0.43 -9.85
N LEU A 164 1.98 -1.31 -8.95
CA LEU A 164 2.50 -2.61 -9.30
C LEU A 164 1.40 -3.61 -9.65
N MET A 165 0.33 -3.71 -8.85
CA MET A 165 -0.79 -4.60 -9.17
C MET A 165 -1.44 -4.20 -10.49
N ALA A 166 -1.57 -2.90 -10.77
CA ALA A 166 -2.05 -2.42 -12.07
C ALA A 166 -1.13 -2.85 -13.22
N ALA A 167 0.19 -2.71 -13.06
CA ALA A 167 1.15 -3.19 -14.06
C ALA A 167 1.10 -4.71 -14.23
N ILE A 168 0.96 -5.45 -13.12
CA ILE A 168 0.92 -6.91 -13.11
C ILE A 168 -0.31 -7.41 -13.90
N ILE A 169 -1.50 -6.92 -13.56
CA ILE A 169 -2.75 -7.28 -14.24
C ILE A 169 -2.70 -6.87 -15.72
N TYR A 170 -2.05 -5.75 -16.05
CA TYR A 170 -1.90 -5.33 -17.45
C TYR A 170 -1.06 -6.32 -18.26
N ILE A 171 0.10 -6.70 -17.72
CA ILE A 171 1.00 -7.66 -18.37
C ILE A 171 0.34 -9.02 -18.48
N GLU A 172 -0.30 -9.50 -17.42
CA GLU A 172 -0.99 -10.79 -17.41
C GLU A 172 -2.04 -10.88 -18.54
N ARG A 173 -2.84 -9.82 -18.72
CA ARG A 173 -3.86 -9.74 -19.78
C ARG A 173 -3.30 -9.64 -21.20
N HIS A 174 -2.09 -9.13 -21.38
CA HIS A 174 -1.48 -8.92 -22.69
C HIS A 174 -0.20 -9.76 -22.87
N THR A 175 -0.09 -10.87 -22.14
CA THR A 175 1.12 -11.73 -22.12
C THR A 175 1.54 -12.16 -23.53
N GLU A 176 0.58 -12.49 -24.41
CA GLU A 176 0.85 -12.89 -25.79
C GLU A 176 1.48 -11.78 -26.65
N GLU A 177 1.04 -10.52 -26.47
CA GLU A 177 1.62 -9.37 -27.16
C GLU A 177 3.09 -9.18 -26.75
N PHE A 178 3.38 -9.29 -25.46
CA PHE A 178 4.75 -9.20 -24.93
C PHE A 178 5.65 -10.36 -25.41
N LEU A 179 5.11 -11.57 -25.51
CA LEU A 179 5.85 -12.73 -26.03
C LEU A 179 6.13 -12.62 -27.54
N SER A 180 5.21 -12.04 -28.32
CA SER A 180 5.35 -11.85 -29.76
C SER A 180 6.38 -10.79 -30.12
N ASN A 181 6.37 -9.64 -29.43
CA ASN A 181 7.34 -8.57 -29.67
C ASN A 181 8.77 -8.99 -29.29
N ALA A 182 8.92 -9.79 -28.23
CA ALA A 182 10.21 -10.35 -27.82
C ALA A 182 10.70 -11.51 -28.71
N SER A 183 9.98 -11.88 -29.78
CA SER A 183 10.43 -12.83 -30.80
C SER A 183 10.84 -12.17 -32.12
N GLN A 184 10.70 -10.85 -32.20
CA GLN A 184 11.12 -10.04 -33.35
C GLN A 184 12.46 -9.32 -33.12
N ASP A 185 12.98 -9.37 -31.88
CA ASP A 185 14.34 -8.99 -31.48
C ASP A 185 15.21 -10.26 -31.33
#